data_AF-A0A8D8FTU3-F1
#
_entry.id   AF-A0A8D8FTU3-F1
#
_cell.length_a   1.000
_cell.length_b   1.000
_cell.length_c   1.000
_cell.angle_alpha   90.00
_cell.angle_beta   90.00
_cell.angle_gamma   90.00
#
_symmetry.space_group_name_H-M   'P 1'
#
loop_
_entity.id
_entity.type
_entity.pdbx_description
1 polymer ?
#
loop_
_entity_poly.entity_id
_entity_poly.type
_entity_poly.pdbx_seq_one_letter_code
_entity_poly.pdbx_strand_id
1 'polypeptide(L)'
;MTSTRFLLMLAGLAAVLVLLPAGTAAHGWGSDDMEIFDLVEEVNENFYTMMQINQNATNQEIKRAFRTLSVVLHPDKNDAEDANIKFRNLVSVYEVLKDAGKREKYDKVLKEGLPNWKSALWYYRRVRKVGLAEGAAILLIVATVMQYFISWAAYAEKKYTAEQLFGSKLKKLQKKKQTNVDLDTILSEIPTPSVFN
;
A
#
# COMPACT_ATOMS: atom_id res chain seq x y z
N MET A 1 33.55 0.77 20.88
CA MET A 1 32.80 2.06 20.81
C MET A 1 31.66 2.08 19.78
N THR A 2 31.43 1.00 19.02
CA THR A 2 30.34 0.88 18.03
C THR A 2 29.04 0.35 18.63
N SER A 3 29.12 -0.58 19.59
CA SER A 3 27.95 -1.24 20.22
C SER A 3 27.02 -0.27 20.98
N THR A 4 27.56 0.64 21.80
CA THR A 4 26.75 1.64 22.53
C THR A 4 26.06 2.65 21.63
N ARG A 5 26.65 2.98 20.47
CA ARG A 5 26.03 3.88 19.49
C ARG A 5 24.87 3.20 18.75
N PHE A 6 24.99 1.90 18.50
CA PHE A 6 23.95 1.13 17.82
C PHE A 6 22.73 0.89 18.73
N LEU A 7 22.95 0.59 20.01
CA LEU A 7 21.89 0.44 21.01
C LEU A 7 21.12 1.75 21.23
N LEU A 8 21.81 2.89 21.26
CA LEU A 8 21.18 4.21 21.32
C LEU A 8 20.41 4.56 20.04
N MET A 9 20.87 4.10 18.86
CA MET A 9 20.14 4.26 17.60
C MET A 9 18.87 3.40 17.54
N LEU A 10 18.92 2.15 18.01
CA LEU A 10 17.74 1.27 18.11
C LEU A 10 16.70 1.81 19.10
N ALA A 11 17.15 2.31 20.26
CA ALA A 11 16.28 2.95 21.24
C ALA A 11 15.65 4.25 20.68
N GLY A 12 16.43 5.04 19.93
CA GLY A 12 15.93 6.22 19.23
C GLY A 12 14.89 5.87 18.15
N LEU A 13 15.13 4.82 17.37
CA LEU A 13 14.22 4.36 16.32
C LEU A 13 12.91 3.81 16.90
N ALA A 14 12.97 3.07 18.01
CA ALA A 14 11.80 2.62 18.76
C ALA A 14 10.99 3.80 19.32
N ALA A 15 11.66 4.82 19.87
CA ALA A 15 11.00 6.02 20.37
C ALA A 15 10.32 6.85 19.25
N VAL A 16 10.93 6.93 18.07
CA VAL A 16 10.33 7.58 16.89
C VAL A 16 9.13 6.79 16.35
N LEU A 17 9.18 5.45 16.41
CA LEU A 17 8.06 4.60 16.00
C LEU A 17 6.84 4.72 16.94
N VAL A 18 7.08 5.01 18.22
CA VAL A 18 6.04 5.24 19.24
C VAL A 18 5.43 6.66 19.13
N LEU A 19 6.18 7.63 18.59
CA LEU A 19 5.72 9.01 18.37
C LEU A 19 5.10 9.26 16.99
N LEU A 20 5.13 8.27 16.09
CA LEU A 20 4.28 8.29 14.92
C LEU A 20 2.83 8.33 15.42
N PRO A 21 2.01 9.32 15.01
CA PRO A 21 0.61 9.36 15.41
C PRO A 21 -0.02 8.05 14.94
N ALA A 22 -0.29 7.15 15.90
CA ALA A 22 -1.06 5.95 15.70
C ALA A 22 -2.32 6.36 14.95
N GLY A 23 -2.46 5.82 13.74
CA GLY A 23 -3.20 6.45 12.65
C GLY A 23 -4.48 7.12 13.12
N THR A 24 -4.67 8.39 12.72
CA THR A 24 -6.03 8.79 12.41
C THR A 24 -6.51 7.74 11.43
N ALA A 25 -7.45 6.89 11.83
CA ALA A 25 -8.10 5.92 10.97
C ALA A 25 -8.80 6.71 9.87
N ALA A 26 -8.01 7.10 8.86
CA ALA A 26 -8.50 7.60 7.61
C ALA A 26 -9.23 6.40 7.04
N HIS A 27 -10.55 6.39 7.21
CA HIS A 27 -11.41 5.49 6.47
C HIS A 27 -11.10 5.77 5.01
N GLY A 28 -10.25 4.92 4.43
CA GLY A 28 -10.07 4.87 2.99
C GLY A 28 -11.43 4.57 2.38
N TRP A 29 -11.65 5.08 1.18
CA TRP A 29 -12.81 4.70 0.41
C TRP A 29 -12.87 3.18 0.30
N GLY A 30 -14.01 2.59 0.69
CA GLY A 30 -14.24 1.16 0.55
C GLY A 30 -14.59 0.79 -0.89
N SER A 31 -14.76 -0.51 -1.16
CA SER A 31 -15.21 -1.00 -2.49
C SER A 31 -16.49 -0.30 -2.93
N ASP A 32 -17.48 -0.22 -2.03
CA ASP A 32 -18.77 0.39 -2.34
C ASP A 32 -18.66 1.88 -2.70
N ASP A 33 -17.72 2.61 -2.10
CA ASP A 33 -17.53 4.03 -2.38
C ASP A 33 -16.98 4.22 -3.80
N MET A 34 -15.99 3.41 -4.18
CA MET A 34 -15.41 3.43 -5.52
C MET A 34 -16.44 3.03 -6.59
N GLU A 35 -17.22 1.97 -6.32
CA GLU A 35 -18.31 1.54 -7.21
C GLU A 35 -19.33 2.67 -7.45
N ILE A 36 -19.73 3.38 -6.39
CA ILE A 36 -20.66 4.51 -6.50
C ILE A 36 -20.01 5.64 -7.31
N PHE A 37 -18.73 5.94 -7.09
CA PHE A 37 -18.09 7.04 -7.81
C PHE A 37 -17.90 6.75 -9.30
N ASP A 38 -17.51 5.54 -9.65
CA ASP A 38 -17.47 5.08 -11.04
C ASP A 38 -18.84 5.19 -11.68
N LEU A 39 -19.88 4.71 -11.00
CA LEU A 39 -21.24 4.76 -11.52
C LEU A 39 -21.77 6.19 -11.70
N VAL A 40 -21.46 7.10 -10.78
CA VAL A 40 -21.84 8.52 -10.91
C VAL A 40 -21.17 9.17 -12.11
N GLU A 41 -19.91 8.86 -12.37
CA GLU A 41 -19.18 9.37 -13.54
C GLU A 41 -19.71 8.77 -14.85
N GLU A 42 -20.04 7.47 -14.86
CA GLU A 42 -20.59 6.79 -16.04
C GLU A 42 -22.00 7.27 -16.41
N VAL A 43 -22.88 7.43 -15.42
CA VAL A 43 -24.27 7.87 -15.66
C VAL A 43 -24.33 9.38 -15.92
N ASN A 44 -23.47 10.16 -15.26
CA ASN A 44 -23.39 11.62 -15.37
C ASN A 44 -24.76 12.34 -15.21
N GLU A 45 -25.66 11.73 -14.44
CA GLU A 45 -26.99 12.24 -14.12
C GLU A 45 -27.36 11.84 -12.68
N ASN A 46 -28.33 12.53 -12.09
CA ASN A 46 -28.84 12.15 -10.79
C ASN A 46 -29.65 10.83 -10.88
N PHE A 47 -29.34 9.88 -10.01
CA PHE A 47 -29.96 8.55 -10.00
C PHE A 47 -31.46 8.61 -9.76
N TYR A 48 -31.92 9.57 -8.95
CA TYR A 48 -33.35 9.76 -8.69
C TYR A 48 -34.06 10.35 -9.91
N THR A 49 -33.41 11.26 -10.67
CA THR A 49 -34.00 11.81 -11.91
C THR A 49 -34.03 10.76 -13.02
N MET A 50 -32.95 9.98 -13.16
CA MET A 50 -32.89 8.84 -14.09
C MET A 50 -34.00 7.83 -13.82
N MET A 51 -34.26 7.50 -12.54
CA MET A 51 -35.32 6.59 -12.15
C MET A 51 -36.72 7.22 -12.07
N GLN A 52 -36.83 8.54 -12.32
CA GLN A 52 -38.08 9.31 -12.24
C GLN A 52 -38.79 9.20 -10.87
N ILE A 53 -38.01 9.23 -9.81
CA ILE A 53 -38.50 9.13 -8.42
C ILE A 53 -38.01 10.31 -7.58
N ASN A 54 -38.67 10.55 -6.45
CA ASN A 54 -38.22 11.55 -5.49
C ASN A 54 -37.01 11.03 -4.70
N GLN A 55 -36.09 11.91 -4.28
CA GLN A 55 -34.99 11.55 -3.37
C GLN A 55 -35.49 10.97 -2.04
N ASN A 56 -36.71 11.31 -1.60
CA ASN A 56 -37.33 10.74 -0.41
C ASN A 56 -38.13 9.45 -0.68
N ALA A 57 -38.02 8.87 -1.87
CA ALA A 57 -38.77 7.67 -2.24
C ALA A 57 -38.42 6.48 -1.34
N THR A 58 -39.44 5.69 -1.03
CA THR A 58 -39.33 4.46 -0.25
C THR A 58 -38.71 3.34 -1.09
N ASN A 59 -38.16 2.31 -0.43
CA ASN A 59 -37.61 1.14 -1.11
C ASN A 59 -38.64 0.41 -2.00
N GLN A 60 -39.92 0.51 -1.66
CA GLN A 60 -41.00 -0.04 -2.48
C GLN A 60 -41.18 0.73 -3.80
N GLU A 61 -41.11 2.06 -3.76
CA GLU A 61 -41.21 2.92 -4.93
C GLU A 61 -40.00 2.74 -5.85
N ILE A 62 -38.79 2.69 -5.29
CA ILE A 62 -37.55 2.39 -6.03
C ILE A 62 -37.68 1.05 -6.78
N LYS A 63 -38.17 0.00 -6.10
CA LYS A 63 -38.38 -1.31 -6.71
C LYS A 63 -39.46 -1.30 -7.80
N ARG A 64 -40.52 -0.52 -7.64
CA ARG A 64 -41.57 -0.36 -8.65
C ARG A 64 -41.03 0.36 -9.89
N ALA A 65 -40.34 1.48 -9.70
CA ALA A 65 -39.72 2.25 -10.79
C ALA A 65 -38.72 1.41 -11.57
N PHE A 66 -37.84 0.66 -10.88
CA PHE A 66 -36.90 -0.26 -11.52
C PHE A 66 -37.59 -1.29 -12.42
N ARG A 67 -38.68 -1.92 -11.95
CA ARG A 67 -39.43 -2.90 -12.76
C ARG A 67 -40.03 -2.28 -14.01
N THR A 68 -40.62 -1.10 -13.89
CA THR A 68 -41.21 -0.40 -15.03
C THR A 68 -40.14 -0.05 -16.06
N LEU A 69 -39.04 0.57 -15.62
CA LEU A 69 -37.94 0.97 -16.50
C LEU A 69 -37.19 -0.23 -17.10
N SER A 70 -37.08 -1.34 -16.36
CA SER A 70 -36.42 -2.55 -16.85
C SER A 70 -37.13 -3.14 -18.08
N VAL A 71 -38.47 -3.07 -18.12
CA VAL A 71 -39.23 -3.56 -19.28
C VAL A 71 -39.04 -2.66 -20.50
N VAL A 72 -38.91 -1.35 -20.28
CA VAL A 72 -38.75 -0.35 -21.35
C VAL A 72 -37.33 -0.36 -21.90
N LEU A 73 -36.32 -0.46 -21.03
CA LEU A 73 -34.90 -0.42 -21.38
C LEU A 73 -34.30 -1.79 -21.68
N HIS A 74 -35.08 -2.87 -21.66
CA HIS A 74 -34.57 -4.21 -21.91
C HIS A 74 -33.94 -4.30 -23.32
N PRO A 75 -32.72 -4.83 -23.47
CA PRO A 75 -32.01 -4.87 -24.76
C PRO A 75 -32.73 -5.72 -25.83
N ASP A 76 -33.62 -6.64 -25.44
CA ASP A 76 -34.46 -7.44 -26.36
C ASP A 76 -35.65 -6.65 -26.93
N LYS A 77 -36.06 -5.56 -26.26
CA LYS A 77 -37.21 -4.74 -26.67
C LYS A 77 -36.81 -3.36 -27.20
N ASN A 78 -35.58 -2.95 -26.93
CA ASN A 78 -35.03 -1.67 -27.31
C ASN A 78 -33.80 -1.90 -28.20
N ASP A 79 -33.96 -1.65 -29.49
CA ASP A 79 -32.93 -1.86 -30.52
C ASP A 79 -31.88 -0.74 -30.57
N ALA A 80 -31.90 0.19 -29.61
CA ALA A 80 -30.88 1.24 -29.53
C ALA A 80 -29.49 0.63 -29.25
N GLU A 81 -28.47 1.18 -29.92
CA GLU A 81 -27.07 0.75 -29.75
C GLU A 81 -26.58 0.88 -28.29
N ASP A 82 -27.17 1.81 -27.54
CA ASP A 82 -26.88 2.06 -26.13
C ASP A 82 -27.82 1.34 -25.14
N ALA A 83 -28.75 0.51 -25.61
CA ALA A 83 -29.73 -0.16 -24.76
C ALA A 83 -29.06 -1.04 -23.69
N ASN A 84 -28.00 -1.75 -24.04
CA ASN A 84 -27.24 -2.59 -23.11
C ASN A 84 -26.59 -1.75 -21.99
N ILE A 85 -25.97 -0.63 -22.36
CA ILE A 85 -25.31 0.29 -21.42
C ILE A 85 -26.35 0.91 -20.48
N LYS A 86 -27.45 1.43 -21.03
CA LYS A 86 -28.55 2.02 -20.25
C LYS A 86 -29.19 1.02 -19.29
N PHE A 87 -29.39 -0.23 -19.74
CA PHE A 87 -29.93 -1.29 -18.89
C PHE A 87 -28.97 -1.65 -17.76
N ARG A 88 -27.67 -1.80 -18.06
CA ARG A 88 -26.64 -2.02 -17.04
C ARG A 88 -26.64 -0.90 -16.01
N ASN A 89 -26.65 0.35 -16.45
CA ASN A 89 -26.67 1.51 -15.58
C ASN A 89 -27.91 1.53 -14.69
N LEU A 90 -29.09 1.20 -15.24
CA LEU A 90 -30.32 1.08 -14.46
C LEU A 90 -30.20 0.03 -13.35
N VAL A 91 -29.60 -1.13 -13.64
CA VAL A 91 -29.38 -2.20 -12.65
C VAL A 91 -28.44 -1.72 -11.54
N SER A 92 -27.29 -1.15 -11.91
CA SER A 92 -26.31 -0.64 -10.94
C SER A 92 -26.90 0.47 -10.06
N VAL A 93 -27.66 1.40 -10.65
CA VAL A 93 -28.34 2.47 -9.92
C VAL A 93 -29.36 1.91 -8.93
N TYR A 94 -30.14 0.89 -9.35
CA TYR A 94 -31.07 0.22 -8.46
C TYR A 94 -30.36 -0.45 -7.27
N GLU A 95 -29.22 -1.10 -7.50
CA GLU A 95 -28.43 -1.73 -6.43
C GLU A 95 -27.94 -0.71 -5.40
N VAL A 96 -27.46 0.46 -5.86
CA VAL A 96 -27.04 1.56 -4.98
C VAL A 96 -28.21 2.14 -4.19
N LEU A 97 -29.35 2.40 -4.83
CA LEU A 97 -30.50 3.03 -4.15
C LEU A 97 -31.30 2.08 -3.25
N LYS A 98 -31.24 0.76 -3.53
CA LYS A 98 -31.92 -0.26 -2.73
C LYS A 98 -31.26 -0.44 -1.36
N ASP A 99 -29.94 -0.35 -1.29
CA ASP A 99 -29.18 -0.49 -0.04
C ASP A 99 -29.10 0.85 0.69
N ALA A 100 -29.51 0.88 1.96
CA ALA A 100 -29.55 2.11 2.74
C ALA A 100 -28.16 2.72 2.95
N GLY A 101 -27.12 1.90 3.11
CA GLY A 101 -25.74 2.34 3.29
C GLY A 101 -25.14 2.89 2.00
N LYS A 102 -25.35 2.21 0.85
CA LYS A 102 -24.90 2.72 -0.45
C LYS A 102 -25.67 3.99 -0.85
N ARG A 103 -26.96 4.06 -0.55
CA ARG A 103 -27.78 5.26 -0.76
C ARG A 103 -27.28 6.45 0.05
N GLU A 104 -26.93 6.25 1.33
CA GLU A 104 -26.37 7.34 2.15
C GLU A 104 -25.04 7.86 1.58
N LYS A 105 -24.17 6.97 1.10
CA LYS A 105 -22.92 7.34 0.43
C LYS A 105 -23.18 8.14 -0.84
N TYR A 106 -24.13 7.71 -1.67
CA TYR A 106 -24.55 8.46 -2.85
C TYR A 106 -25.14 9.84 -2.50
N ASP A 107 -25.98 9.92 -1.46
CA ASP A 107 -26.55 11.20 -1.00
C ASP A 107 -25.47 12.15 -0.47
N LYS A 108 -24.38 11.64 0.11
CA LYS A 108 -23.19 12.45 0.47
C LYS A 108 -22.51 13.01 -0.78
N VAL A 109 -22.31 12.20 -1.82
CA VAL A 109 -21.77 12.65 -3.12
C VAL A 109 -22.65 13.73 -3.73
N LEU A 110 -23.97 13.62 -3.62
CA LEU A 110 -24.89 14.63 -4.17
C LEU A 110 -24.78 15.98 -3.44
N LYS A 111 -24.50 15.97 -2.14
CA LYS A 111 -24.36 17.19 -1.32
C LYS A 111 -22.98 17.83 -1.43
N GLU A 112 -21.93 17.02 -1.36
CA GLU A 112 -20.53 17.47 -1.28
C GLU A 112 -19.86 17.56 -2.66
N GLY A 113 -20.47 16.95 -3.68
CA GLY A 113 -19.88 16.76 -5.00
C GLY A 113 -19.04 15.48 -5.07
N LEU A 114 -18.73 15.05 -6.30
CA LEU A 114 -17.88 13.88 -6.54
C LEU A 114 -16.45 14.17 -6.04
N PRO A 115 -15.91 13.41 -5.08
CA PRO A 115 -14.55 13.59 -4.63
C PRO A 115 -13.57 13.24 -5.76
N ASN A 116 -12.40 13.87 -5.78
CA ASN A 116 -11.37 13.54 -6.78
C ASN A 116 -10.65 12.23 -6.44
N TRP A 117 -11.36 11.12 -6.67
CA TRP A 117 -10.99 9.78 -6.26
C TRP A 117 -10.03 9.09 -7.25
N LYS A 118 -10.09 9.42 -8.55
CA LYS A 118 -9.15 8.95 -9.59
C LYS A 118 -7.80 9.68 -9.59
N SER A 119 -7.67 10.83 -8.91
CA SER A 119 -6.40 11.56 -8.95
C SER A 119 -5.29 10.87 -8.15
N ALA A 120 -4.18 10.54 -8.83
CA ALA A 120 -2.91 10.22 -8.19
C ALA A 120 -2.45 11.32 -7.20
N LEU A 121 -2.96 12.55 -7.39
CA LEU A 121 -2.73 13.67 -6.49
C LEU A 121 -3.42 13.54 -5.11
N TRP A 122 -4.38 12.63 -4.91
CA TRP A 122 -4.92 12.30 -3.57
C TRP A 122 -3.81 11.74 -2.68
N TYR A 123 -3.01 10.81 -3.23
CA TYR A 123 -1.78 10.33 -2.59
C TYR A 123 -0.82 11.48 -2.33
N TYR A 124 -0.56 12.34 -3.32
CA TYR A 124 0.33 13.50 -3.13
C TYR A 124 -0.18 14.53 -2.11
N ARG A 125 -1.49 14.79 -1.98
CA ARG A 125 -2.00 15.79 -1.02
C ARG A 125 -1.90 15.29 0.42
N ARG A 126 -2.05 13.98 0.64
CA ARG A 126 -1.80 13.32 1.93
C ARG A 126 -0.29 13.29 2.24
N VAL A 127 0.51 12.85 1.27
CA VAL A 127 1.97 12.66 1.43
C VAL A 127 2.73 13.98 1.44
N ARG A 128 2.19 15.10 0.93
CA ARG A 128 2.79 16.44 1.13
C ARG A 128 2.75 16.89 2.59
N LYS A 129 2.01 16.20 3.46
CA LYS A 129 2.07 16.37 4.91
C LYS A 129 3.08 15.44 5.60
N VAL A 130 3.97 14.75 4.85
CA VAL A 130 5.16 14.19 5.49
C VAL A 130 5.95 15.35 6.05
N GLY A 131 5.83 15.54 7.37
CA GLY A 131 6.60 16.54 8.09
C GLY A 131 8.09 16.26 7.89
N LEU A 132 8.91 17.29 8.10
CA LEU A 132 10.38 17.17 8.03
C LEU A 132 10.90 15.98 8.87
N ALA A 133 10.20 15.64 9.97
CA ALA A 133 10.47 14.48 10.81
C ALA A 133 10.19 13.13 10.12
N GLU A 134 9.08 12.96 9.39
CA GLU A 134 8.75 11.72 8.70
C GLU A 134 9.73 11.47 7.54
N GLY A 135 10.10 12.53 6.81
CA GLY A 135 11.18 12.47 5.82
C GLY A 135 12.52 12.10 6.43
N ALA A 136 12.88 12.70 7.57
CA ALA A 136 14.12 12.37 8.29
C ALA A 136 14.13 10.91 8.80
N ALA A 137 13.00 10.38 9.27
CA ALA A 137 12.90 8.99 9.71
C ALA A 137 13.11 8.00 8.56
N ILE A 138 12.51 8.25 7.39
CA ILE A 138 12.73 7.43 6.19
C ILE A 138 14.19 7.47 5.77
N LEU A 139 14.81 8.66 5.74
CA LEU A 139 16.23 8.80 5.41
C LEU A 139 17.13 8.07 6.40
N LEU A 140 16.80 8.07 7.70
CA LEU A 140 17.53 7.30 8.71
C LEU A 140 17.41 5.79 8.48
N ILE A 141 16.21 5.28 8.17
CA ILE A 141 16.02 3.86 7.86
C ILE A 141 16.83 3.45 6.63
N VAL A 142 16.82 4.26 5.57
CA VAL A 142 17.62 4.00 4.37
C VAL A 142 19.11 4.03 4.68
N ALA A 143 19.57 5.00 5.47
CA ALA A 143 20.96 5.12 5.87
C ALA A 143 21.44 3.94 6.73
N THR A 144 20.61 3.43 7.67
CA THR A 144 20.98 2.28 8.51
C THR A 144 21.06 0.99 7.70
N VAL A 145 20.10 0.77 6.79
CA VAL A 145 20.13 -0.37 5.86
C VAL A 145 21.38 -0.29 4.98
N MET A 146 21.71 0.89 4.46
CA MET A 146 22.92 1.10 3.66
C MET A 146 24.20 0.81 4.46
N GLN A 147 24.30 1.29 5.71
CA GLN A 147 25.44 1.01 6.59
C GLN A 147 25.59 -0.48 6.92
N TYR A 148 24.47 -1.20 7.06
CA TYR A 148 24.48 -2.64 7.24
C TYR A 148 25.08 -3.36 6.02
N PHE A 149 24.66 -2.98 4.81
CA PHE A 149 25.22 -3.53 3.57
C PHE A 149 26.71 -3.23 3.41
N ILE A 150 27.16 -2.01 3.74
CA ILE A 150 28.59 -1.65 3.71
C ILE A 150 29.40 -2.51 4.69
N SER A 151 28.87 -2.73 5.89
CA SER A 151 29.51 -3.55 6.92
C SER A 151 29.66 -5.02 6.47
N TRP A 152 28.64 -5.55 5.78
CA TRP A 152 28.69 -6.87 5.17
C TRP A 152 29.68 -6.97 4.01
N ALA A 153 29.75 -5.95 3.14
CA ALA A 153 30.72 -5.90 2.06
C ALA A 153 32.17 -5.89 2.59
N ALA A 154 32.44 -5.10 3.63
CA ALA A 154 33.76 -5.04 4.27
C ALA A 154 34.12 -6.38 4.97
N TYR A 155 33.15 -7.08 5.54
CA TYR A 155 33.37 -8.43 6.08
C TYR A 155 33.72 -9.44 4.98
N ALA A 156 32.99 -9.42 3.87
CA ALA A 156 33.24 -10.29 2.73
C ALA A 156 34.66 -10.10 2.18
N GLU A 157 35.10 -8.85 2.00
CA GLU A 157 36.46 -8.53 1.53
C GLU A 157 37.55 -9.06 2.46
N LYS A 158 37.39 -8.89 3.78
CA LYS A 158 38.33 -9.43 4.77
C LYS A 158 38.41 -10.95 4.72
N LYS A 159 37.27 -11.63 4.57
CA LYS A 159 37.22 -13.09 4.45
C LYS A 159 37.94 -13.56 3.18
N TYR A 160 37.66 -12.96 2.03
CA TYR A 160 38.31 -13.31 0.76
C TYR A 160 39.83 -13.06 0.81
N THR A 161 40.26 -11.93 1.38
CA THR A 161 41.69 -11.59 1.48
C THR A 161 42.43 -12.52 2.45
N ALA A 162 41.79 -12.86 3.57
CA ALA A 162 42.31 -13.85 4.52
C ALA A 162 42.46 -15.23 3.85
N GLU A 163 41.45 -15.67 3.09
CA GLU A 163 41.49 -16.94 2.37
C GLU A 163 42.64 -17.01 1.34
N GLN A 164 42.92 -15.92 0.61
CA GLN A 164 44.06 -15.86 -0.32
C GLN A 164 45.42 -15.88 0.39
N LEU A 165 45.58 -15.04 1.42
CA LEU A 165 46.84 -14.90 2.15
C LEU A 165 47.17 -16.15 2.96
N PHE A 166 46.18 -16.70 3.67
CA PHE A 166 46.35 -17.87 4.49
C PHE A 166 46.30 -19.15 3.66
N GLY A 167 45.43 -19.27 2.65
CA GLY A 167 45.33 -20.48 1.83
C GLY A 167 46.62 -20.81 1.07
N SER A 168 47.29 -19.80 0.49
CA SER A 168 48.57 -20.00 -0.20
C SER A 168 49.73 -20.35 0.75
N LYS A 169 49.74 -19.78 1.97
CA LYS A 169 50.74 -20.06 3.00
C LYS A 169 50.50 -21.40 3.70
N LEU A 170 49.26 -21.72 4.08
CA LEU A 170 48.86 -22.99 4.67
C LEU A 170 49.11 -24.17 3.73
N LYS A 171 48.81 -24.03 2.44
CA LYS A 171 49.12 -25.09 1.45
C LYS A 171 50.63 -25.38 1.34
N LYS A 172 51.48 -24.36 1.51
CA LYS A 172 52.94 -24.53 1.59
C LYS A 172 53.39 -25.15 2.91
N LEU A 173 52.79 -24.76 4.04
CA LEU A 173 53.10 -25.28 5.38
C LEU A 173 52.65 -26.74 5.57
N GLN A 174 51.45 -27.10 5.09
CA GLN A 174 50.94 -28.48 5.08
C GLN A 174 51.83 -29.39 4.22
N LYS A 175 52.28 -28.91 3.04
CA LYS A 175 53.21 -29.66 2.16
C LYS A 175 54.59 -29.90 2.80
N LYS A 176 55.00 -29.07 3.76
CA LYS A 176 56.29 -29.17 4.46
C LYS A 176 56.25 -30.03 5.73
N LYS A 177 55.11 -30.67 6.02
CA LYS A 177 54.94 -31.70 7.06
C LYS A 177 55.21 -31.22 8.49
N GLN A 178 54.60 -30.11 8.93
CA GLN A 178 54.38 -29.85 10.35
C GLN A 178 53.40 -28.70 10.56
N THR A 179 52.10 -28.99 10.72
CA THR A 179 51.12 -28.32 11.62
C THR A 179 49.68 -28.65 11.20
N ASN A 180 48.84 -29.01 12.16
CA ASN A 180 47.41 -29.29 11.98
C ASN A 180 46.61 -27.99 12.23
N VAL A 181 46.95 -26.93 11.51
CA VAL A 181 46.26 -25.63 11.63
C VAL A 181 45.19 -25.61 10.55
N ASP A 182 43.94 -25.71 10.98
CA ASP A 182 42.79 -25.73 10.08
C ASP A 182 42.43 -24.31 9.66
N LEU A 183 42.33 -24.08 8.36
CA LEU A 183 41.97 -22.78 7.79
C LEU A 183 40.61 -22.30 8.32
N ASP A 184 39.70 -23.24 8.57
CA ASP A 184 38.36 -22.99 9.06
C ASP A 184 38.35 -22.40 10.49
N THR A 185 39.30 -22.82 11.34
CA THR A 185 39.45 -22.24 12.69
C THR A 185 39.87 -20.76 12.61
N ILE A 186 40.80 -20.42 11.72
CA ILE A 186 41.26 -19.04 11.52
C ILE A 186 40.17 -18.16 10.90
N LEU A 187 39.42 -18.70 9.93
CA LEU A 187 38.31 -17.98 9.31
C LEU A 187 37.13 -17.76 10.26
N SER A 188 36.94 -18.66 11.24
CA SER A 188 35.92 -18.52 12.29
C SER A 188 36.23 -17.40 13.30
N GLU A 189 37.49 -16.97 13.38
CA GLU A 189 37.94 -15.91 14.30
C GLU A 189 37.69 -14.50 13.73
N ILE A 190 37.34 -14.37 12.44
CA ILE A 190 36.94 -13.10 11.84
C ILE A 190 35.52 -12.77 12.35
N PRO A 191 35.36 -11.70 13.16
CA PRO A 191 34.06 -11.38 13.72
C PRO A 191 33.08 -10.99 12.62
N THR A 192 31.94 -11.68 12.56
CA THR A 192 30.84 -11.30 11.68
C THR A 192 30.26 -9.96 12.13
N PRO A 193 29.75 -9.12 11.19
CA PRO A 193 28.99 -7.93 11.55
C PRO A 193 27.70 -8.36 12.27
N SER A 194 27.77 -8.45 13.60
CA SER A 194 26.64 -8.77 14.46
C SER A 194 25.97 -7.49 14.90
N VAL A 195 24.64 -7.52 14.86
CA VAL A 195 23.76 -6.43 15.29
C VAL A 195 23.66 -6.39 16.84
N PHE A 196 24.07 -7.47 17.50
CA PHE A 196 23.85 -7.73 18.94
C PHE A 196 25.11 -8.11 19.73
N ASN A 197 26.32 -8.01 19.14
CA ASN A 197 27.59 -8.27 19.86
C ASN A 197 28.37 -6.98 20.15
#